data_AF-A0A6J3C2B0-F1
#
_entry.id   AF-A0A6J3C2B0-F1
#
_cell.length_a   1.000
_cell.length_b   1.000
_cell.length_c   1.000
_cell.angle_alpha   90.00
_cell.angle_beta   90.00
_cell.angle_gamma   90.00
#
_symmetry.space_group_name_H-M   'P 1'
#
loop_
_entity.id
_entity.type
_entity.pdbx_description
1 polymer ?
#
loop_
_entity_poly.entity_id
_entity_poly.type
_entity_poly.pdbx_seq_one_letter_code
_entity_poly.pdbx_strand_id
1 'polypeptide(L)'
;MAPRLRASAEQFNALLEFMERHGDLSRPQVGIQERLRVTRLWQQLVYILNSKGNGVRKSSEKWKKVWVDWKTKTKKKAFLIKQRGRWSANRRLTAPEERVLAVMEASSIRQAKEQFRVEDEDMSSLRDYEAPTTDANLCVKQEVTVDQPYLEISGIEIYQTPTQQPQPKAPSPAAEAPASPAEAPSSPELVQRVRRPSPIRLRPRRRRRSPRSTSESVASEFASIEHRRLDLEEMRLKDLHVREMEKLRLEAQKNALHDDLLQIFRRLVDIAQAWFERTHFPNPGQVSP
;
A
#
# COMPACT_ATOMS: atom_id res chain seq x y z
N MET A 1 -7.98 -22.39 -22.18
CA MET A 1 -7.38 -22.02 -20.87
C MET A 1 -6.10 -22.83 -20.68
N ALA A 2 -4.92 -22.21 -20.74
CA ALA A 2 -3.65 -22.93 -20.59
C ALA A 2 -3.51 -23.49 -19.14
N PRO A 3 -2.95 -24.70 -18.97
CA PRO A 3 -2.77 -25.30 -17.66
C PRO A 3 -1.83 -24.42 -16.81
N ARG A 4 -2.29 -24.04 -15.61
CA ARG A 4 -1.47 -23.27 -14.67
C ARG A 4 -0.36 -24.16 -14.13
N LEU A 5 0.84 -24.02 -14.69
CA LEU A 5 2.03 -24.75 -14.24
C LEU A 5 2.32 -24.41 -12.76
N ARG A 6 2.27 -25.46 -11.92
CA ARG A 6 2.52 -25.38 -10.48
C ARG A 6 4.01 -25.45 -10.19
N ALA A 7 4.45 -24.73 -9.17
CA ALA A 7 5.83 -24.84 -8.68
C ALA A 7 6.10 -26.27 -8.23
N SER A 8 7.31 -26.76 -8.52
CA SER A 8 7.78 -28.06 -8.02
C SER A 8 7.96 -28.03 -6.49
N ALA A 9 7.92 -29.20 -5.85
CA ALA A 9 8.17 -29.33 -4.41
C ALA A 9 9.56 -28.81 -4.02
N GLU A 10 10.59 -29.04 -4.84
CA GLU A 10 11.94 -28.52 -4.63
C GLU A 10 12.00 -26.99 -4.65
N GLN A 11 11.30 -26.37 -5.61
CA GLN A 11 11.21 -24.92 -5.70
C GLN A 11 10.48 -24.36 -4.47
N PHE A 12 9.43 -25.04 -4.01
CA PHE A 12 8.72 -24.60 -2.82
C PHE A 12 9.57 -24.72 -1.55
N ASN A 13 10.31 -25.81 -1.38
CA ASN A 13 11.24 -25.97 -0.25
C ASN A 13 12.34 -24.92 -0.27
N ALA A 14 12.93 -24.63 -1.44
CA ALA A 14 13.93 -23.57 -1.58
C ALA A 14 13.34 -22.18 -1.26
N LEU A 15 12.09 -21.93 -1.65
CA LEU A 15 11.38 -20.69 -1.30
C LEU A 15 11.19 -20.57 0.22
N LEU A 16 10.79 -21.65 0.89
CA LEU A 16 10.62 -21.65 2.35
C LEU A 16 11.93 -21.42 3.08
N GLU A 17 12.98 -22.14 2.71
CA GLU A 17 14.31 -21.98 3.31
C GLU A 17 14.84 -20.55 3.17
N PHE A 18 14.61 -19.93 2.01
CA PHE A 18 14.99 -18.54 1.81
C PHE A 18 14.19 -17.58 2.72
N MET A 19 12.88 -17.79 2.85
CA MET A 19 12.02 -16.97 3.71
C MET A 19 12.32 -17.17 5.21
N GLU A 20 12.78 -18.34 5.62
CA GLU A 20 13.21 -18.59 7.01
C GLU A 20 14.48 -17.81 7.35
N ARG A 21 15.44 -17.75 6.43
CA ARG A 21 16.70 -17.02 6.61
C ARG A 21 16.50 -15.50 6.58
N HIS A 22 15.69 -15.01 5.63
CA HIS A 22 15.56 -13.57 5.36
C HIS A 22 14.29 -12.92 5.92
N GLY A 23 13.31 -13.72 6.38
CA GLY A 23 12.01 -13.25 6.85
C GLY A 23 10.95 -13.13 5.74
N ASP A 24 9.74 -12.72 6.09
CA ASP A 24 8.64 -12.56 5.12
C ASP A 24 8.80 -11.30 4.26
N LEU A 25 9.34 -11.50 3.05
CA LEU A 25 9.58 -10.43 2.07
C LEU A 25 8.33 -9.83 1.43
N SER A 26 7.14 -10.38 1.71
CA SER A 26 5.87 -9.82 1.18
C SER A 26 5.25 -8.79 2.11
N ARG A 27 5.87 -8.53 3.26
CA ARG A 27 5.43 -7.48 4.17
C ARG A 27 5.80 -6.09 3.62
N PRO A 28 4.95 -5.08 3.86
CA PRO A 28 5.27 -3.71 3.47
C PRO A 28 6.47 -3.20 4.27
N GLN A 29 7.41 -2.58 3.57
CA GLN A 29 8.63 -2.03 4.16
C GLN A 29 8.52 -0.52 4.35
N VAL A 30 8.97 -0.06 5.52
CA VAL A 30 9.08 1.37 5.86
C VAL A 30 10.48 1.83 5.45
N GLY A 31 10.56 2.91 4.67
CA GLY A 31 11.84 3.45 4.16
C GLY A 31 12.26 2.94 2.78
N ILE A 32 13.03 3.78 2.07
CA ILE A 32 13.47 3.52 0.69
C ILE A 32 14.53 2.41 0.66
N GLN A 33 15.50 2.42 1.59
CA GLN A 33 16.58 1.44 1.63
C GLN A 33 16.07 0.01 1.82
N GLU A 34 15.13 -0.20 2.74
CA GLU A 34 14.57 -1.54 2.98
C GLU A 34 13.72 -2.03 1.80
N ARG A 35 13.00 -1.15 1.10
CA ARG A 35 12.31 -1.51 -0.15
C ARG A 35 13.29 -1.96 -1.24
N LEU A 36 14.43 -1.29 -1.37
CA LEU A 36 15.48 -1.70 -2.32
C LEU A 36 16.10 -3.04 -1.92
N ARG A 37 16.36 -3.25 -0.62
CA ARG A 37 16.86 -4.52 -0.10
C ARG A 37 15.90 -5.67 -0.38
N VAL A 38 14.61 -5.52 -0.06
CA VAL A 38 13.58 -6.53 -0.34
C VAL A 38 13.45 -6.81 -1.83
N THR A 39 13.59 -5.78 -2.68
CA THR A 39 13.59 -5.95 -4.14
C THR A 39 14.76 -6.82 -4.61
N ARG A 40 15.97 -6.58 -4.10
CA ARG A 40 17.16 -7.39 -4.38
C ARG A 40 17.01 -8.84 -3.90
N LEU A 41 16.49 -9.04 -2.69
CA LEU A 41 16.22 -10.37 -2.13
C LEU A 41 15.21 -11.15 -2.98
N TRP A 42 14.16 -10.50 -3.46
CA TRP A 42 13.23 -11.13 -4.41
C TRP A 42 13.90 -11.51 -5.72
N GLN A 43 14.77 -10.66 -6.28
CA GLN A 43 15.51 -11.00 -7.50
C GLN A 43 16.43 -12.21 -7.30
N GLN A 44 17.17 -12.24 -6.20
CA GLN A 44 18.04 -13.36 -5.83
C GLN A 44 17.24 -14.66 -5.66
N LEU A 45 16.11 -14.60 -4.95
CA LEU A 45 15.21 -15.74 -4.78
C LEU A 45 14.71 -16.27 -6.13
N VAL A 46 14.26 -15.38 -7.02
CA VAL A 46 13.77 -15.77 -8.34
C VAL A 46 14.85 -16.48 -9.15
N TYR A 47 16.09 -16.00 -9.09
CA TYR A 47 17.23 -16.66 -9.73
C TYR A 47 17.42 -18.09 -9.19
N ILE A 48 17.44 -18.26 -7.86
CA ILE A 48 17.57 -19.57 -7.19
C ILE A 48 16.42 -20.51 -7.59
N LEU A 49 15.18 -20.02 -7.65
CA LEU A 49 14.02 -20.84 -7.97
C LEU A 49 13.99 -21.26 -9.44
N ASN A 50 14.38 -20.34 -10.33
CA ASN A 50 14.38 -20.58 -11.77
C ASN A 50 15.60 -21.41 -12.23
N SER A 51 16.65 -21.53 -11.40
CA SER A 51 17.80 -22.41 -11.67
C SER A 51 17.57 -23.86 -11.24
N LYS A 52 16.50 -24.15 -10.48
CA LYS A 52 16.08 -25.54 -10.20
C LYS A 52 15.57 -26.19 -11.49
N GLY A 53 16.35 -27.13 -12.04
CA GLY A 53 16.15 -27.71 -13.37
C GLY A 53 14.80 -28.39 -13.62
N ASN A 54 14.12 -28.84 -12.57
CA ASN A 54 12.82 -29.53 -12.65
C ASN A 54 11.62 -28.61 -12.38
N GLY A 55 11.81 -27.29 -12.48
CA GLY A 55 10.89 -26.28 -11.98
C GLY A 55 10.24 -25.39 -13.03
N VAL A 56 9.13 -24.74 -12.64
CA VAL A 56 8.49 -23.71 -13.47
C VAL A 56 9.27 -22.41 -13.35
N ARG A 57 9.60 -21.78 -14.47
CA ARG A 57 10.22 -20.45 -14.49
C ARG A 57 9.14 -19.38 -14.39
N LYS A 58 9.26 -18.48 -13.40
CA LYS A 58 8.32 -17.38 -13.19
C LYS A 58 9.07 -16.08 -12.91
N SER A 59 8.42 -14.95 -13.19
CA SER A 59 8.92 -13.62 -12.80
C SER A 59 8.79 -13.40 -11.30
N SER A 60 9.49 -12.39 -10.78
CA SER A 60 9.40 -11.96 -9.38
C SER A 60 7.96 -11.78 -8.91
N GLU A 61 7.15 -11.05 -9.68
CA GLU A 61 5.76 -10.78 -9.32
C GLU A 61 4.90 -12.06 -9.24
N LYS A 62 5.15 -13.01 -10.13
CA LYS A 62 4.46 -14.32 -10.10
C LYS A 62 4.88 -15.14 -8.88
N TRP A 63 6.17 -15.11 -8.49
CA TRP A 63 6.65 -15.78 -7.29
C TRP A 63 6.11 -15.15 -6.00
N LYS A 64 6.02 -13.81 -5.93
CA LYS A 64 5.34 -13.10 -4.84
C LYS A 64 3.90 -13.56 -4.69
N LYS A 65 3.16 -13.63 -5.80
CA LYS A 65 1.78 -14.13 -5.80
C LYS A 65 1.68 -15.58 -5.30
N VAL A 66 2.57 -16.45 -5.77
CA VAL A 66 2.64 -17.84 -5.29
C VAL A 66 2.82 -17.88 -3.77
N TRP A 67 3.73 -17.07 -3.22
CA TRP A 67 3.95 -16.99 -1.78
C TRP A 67 2.69 -16.51 -1.02
N VAL A 68 2.04 -15.45 -1.49
CA VAL A 68 0.79 -14.94 -0.89
C VAL A 68 -0.33 -15.99 -0.91
N ASP A 69 -0.47 -16.70 -2.03
CA ASP A 69 -1.45 -17.79 -2.16
C ASP A 69 -1.18 -18.91 -1.16
N TRP A 70 0.10 -19.29 -0.97
CA TRP A 70 0.51 -20.28 0.02
C TRP A 70 0.19 -19.83 1.44
N LYS A 71 0.56 -18.61 1.83
CA LYS A 71 0.22 -18.06 3.15
C LYS A 71 -1.28 -18.08 3.40
N THR A 72 -2.08 -17.66 2.42
CA THR A 72 -3.54 -17.60 2.55
C THR A 72 -4.14 -19.01 2.70
N LYS A 73 -3.68 -19.97 1.91
CA LYS A 73 -4.11 -21.37 2.01
C LYS A 73 -3.73 -21.99 3.35
N THR A 74 -2.49 -21.80 3.78
CA THR A 74 -1.99 -22.30 5.08
C THR A 74 -2.77 -21.68 6.23
N LYS A 75 -2.93 -20.35 6.25
CA LYS A 75 -3.69 -19.64 7.29
C LYS A 75 -5.14 -20.10 7.34
N LYS A 76 -5.80 -20.27 6.19
CA LYS A 76 -7.17 -20.80 6.10
C LYS A 76 -7.25 -22.23 6.65
N LYS A 77 -6.28 -23.09 6.30
CA LYS A 77 -6.23 -24.46 6.80
C LYS A 77 -6.03 -24.49 8.32
N ALA A 78 -5.07 -23.72 8.85
CA ALA A 78 -4.80 -23.61 10.28
C ALA A 78 -6.02 -23.10 11.05
N PHE A 79 -6.71 -22.08 10.53
CA PHE A 79 -7.95 -21.55 11.11
C PHE A 79 -9.05 -22.62 11.16
N LEU A 80 -9.25 -23.37 10.07
CA LEU A 80 -10.25 -24.45 10.03
C LEU A 80 -9.94 -25.57 11.04
N ILE A 81 -8.66 -25.89 11.25
CA ILE A 81 -8.22 -26.86 12.25
C ILE A 81 -8.55 -26.35 13.66
N LYS A 82 -8.23 -25.08 13.94
CA LYS A 82 -8.49 -24.45 15.25
C LYS A 82 -10.00 -24.36 15.56
N GLN A 83 -10.81 -23.98 14.57
CA GLN A 83 -12.25 -23.77 14.74
C GLN A 83 -13.04 -25.08 14.91
N ARG A 84 -12.65 -26.17 14.21
CA ARG A 84 -13.40 -27.44 14.22
C ARG A 84 -13.02 -28.40 15.35
N GLY A 85 -12.08 -28.04 16.21
CA GLY A 85 -11.88 -28.54 17.59
C GLY A 85 -11.69 -30.04 17.87
N ARG A 86 -12.07 -30.96 16.99
CA ARG A 86 -12.00 -32.44 17.13
C ARG A 86 -12.59 -33.20 15.93
N TRP A 87 -13.42 -32.59 15.08
CA TRP A 87 -14.15 -33.32 14.01
C TRP A 87 -13.37 -33.58 12.71
N SER A 88 -12.07 -33.32 12.71
CA SER A 88 -11.19 -33.70 11.61
C SER A 88 -9.83 -34.11 12.15
N ALA A 89 -9.80 -35.23 12.87
CA ALA A 89 -8.57 -35.84 13.40
C ALA A 89 -7.49 -36.11 12.31
N ASN A 90 -7.88 -36.09 11.03
CA ASN A 90 -7.01 -36.35 9.88
C ASN A 90 -6.52 -35.10 9.14
N ARG A 91 -6.81 -33.88 9.61
CA ARG A 91 -6.29 -32.65 8.97
C ARG A 91 -5.25 -32.00 9.86
N ARG A 92 -4.06 -32.59 9.90
CA ARG A 92 -2.88 -31.93 10.45
C ARG A 92 -2.29 -30.97 9.42
N LEU A 93 -1.60 -29.94 9.90
CA LEU A 93 -0.73 -29.16 9.05
C LEU A 93 0.41 -30.07 8.59
N THR A 94 0.82 -29.94 7.34
CA THR A 94 2.00 -30.64 6.85
C THR A 94 3.25 -29.89 7.30
N ALA A 95 4.39 -30.56 7.40
CA ALA A 95 5.66 -29.93 7.78
C ALA A 95 5.96 -28.60 7.03
N PRO A 96 5.77 -28.48 5.69
CA PRO A 96 6.02 -27.21 5.02
C PRO A 96 4.95 -26.14 5.34
N GLU A 97 3.72 -26.51 5.66
CA GLU A 97 2.68 -25.57 6.09
C GLU A 97 2.98 -25.00 7.49
N GLU A 98 3.50 -25.83 8.40
CA GLU A 98 3.96 -25.39 9.72
C GLU A 98 5.11 -24.39 9.59
N ARG A 99 6.07 -24.67 8.71
CA ARG A 99 7.16 -23.74 8.38
C ARG A 99 6.64 -22.39 7.85
N VAL A 100 5.63 -22.39 6.97
CA VAL A 100 4.99 -21.15 6.50
C VAL A 100 4.42 -20.34 7.67
N LEU A 101 3.73 -20.98 8.61
CA LEU A 101 3.19 -20.29 9.79
C LEU A 101 4.31 -19.72 10.66
N ALA A 102 5.37 -20.49 10.90
CA ALA A 102 6.53 -20.04 11.67
C ALA A 102 7.17 -18.79 11.06
N VAL A 103 7.36 -18.75 9.73
CA VAL A 103 7.87 -17.55 9.03
C VAL A 103 6.94 -16.34 9.24
N MET A 104 5.62 -16.56 9.15
CA MET A 104 4.63 -15.50 9.34
C MET A 104 4.67 -14.94 10.77
N GLU A 105 4.77 -15.81 11.78
CA GLU A 105 4.80 -15.45 13.20
C GLU A 105 6.12 -14.80 13.62
N ALA A 106 7.25 -15.37 13.22
CA ALA A 106 8.58 -14.81 13.48
C ALA A 106 8.71 -13.37 12.96
N SER A 107 8.11 -13.10 11.80
CA SER A 107 8.07 -11.76 11.22
C SER A 107 7.16 -10.79 11.99
N SER A 108 6.09 -11.26 12.62
CA SER A 108 5.26 -10.43 13.50
C SER A 108 5.98 -10.06 14.80
N ILE A 109 6.73 -10.99 15.39
CA ILE A 109 7.46 -10.78 16.65
C ILE A 109 8.60 -9.76 16.47
N ARG A 110 9.37 -9.86 15.37
CA ARG A 110 10.45 -8.90 15.08
C ARG A 110 9.93 -7.46 14.98
N GLN A 111 8.77 -7.26 14.37
CA GLN A 111 8.17 -5.94 14.21
C GLN A 111 7.65 -5.36 15.54
N ALA A 112 7.02 -6.19 16.37
CA ALA A 112 6.60 -5.77 17.70
C ALA A 112 7.78 -5.30 18.56
N LYS A 113 8.95 -5.95 18.41
CA LYS A 113 10.19 -5.53 19.06
C LYS A 113 10.78 -4.24 18.48
N GLU A 114 10.76 -4.08 17.16
CA GLU A 114 11.30 -2.87 16.51
C GLU A 114 10.45 -1.63 16.79
N GLN A 115 9.13 -1.77 16.85
CA GLN A 115 8.22 -0.67 17.23
C GLN A 115 8.36 -0.24 18.68
N PHE A 116 8.79 -1.14 19.57
CA PHE A 116 8.97 -0.85 20.99
C PHE A 116 10.36 -0.23 21.30
N ARG A 117 11.32 -0.34 20.38
CA ARG A 117 12.70 0.12 20.59
C ARG A 117 12.90 1.63 20.33
N VAL A 118 11.83 2.41 20.12
CA VAL A 118 11.91 3.83 19.71
C VAL A 118 11.71 4.80 20.89
N GLU A 119 11.43 4.35 22.11
CA GLU A 119 11.10 5.29 23.22
C GLU A 119 12.04 5.28 24.45
N ASP A 120 13.11 4.49 24.50
CA ASP A 120 13.92 4.34 25.74
C ASP A 120 15.34 4.98 25.72
N GLU A 121 15.75 5.69 24.67
CA GLU A 121 17.12 6.25 24.59
C GLU A 121 17.27 7.77 24.86
N ASP A 122 16.25 8.48 25.36
CA ASP A 122 16.34 9.94 25.56
C ASP A 122 16.02 10.44 26.99
N MET A 123 16.19 9.59 28.01
CA MET A 123 15.98 9.96 29.43
C MET A 123 17.07 9.41 30.37
N SER A 124 18.33 9.55 29.98
CA SER A 124 19.47 9.46 30.91
C SER A 124 20.59 10.41 30.53
N SER A 125 20.30 11.72 30.61
CA SER A 125 21.31 12.77 30.63
C SER A 125 20.94 13.83 31.68
N LEU A 126 20.93 13.42 32.96
CA LEU A 126 20.95 14.34 34.09
C LEU A 126 21.41 13.61 35.35
N ARG A 127 22.71 13.32 35.40
CA ARG A 127 23.45 13.20 36.66
C ARG A 127 24.82 13.85 36.47
N ASP A 128 24.90 15.09 36.94
CA ASP A 128 26.15 15.69 37.39
C ASP A 128 26.78 14.78 38.46
N TYR A 129 28.11 14.68 38.46
CA TYR A 129 29.00 14.91 39.61
C TYR A 129 30.42 14.35 39.34
N GLU A 130 31.34 15.31 39.24
CA GLU A 130 32.72 15.38 39.73
C GLU A 130 33.82 14.42 39.22
N ALA A 131 34.86 15.07 38.67
CA ALA A 131 36.22 14.55 38.48
C ALA A 131 36.89 14.24 39.83
N PRO A 132 37.94 13.39 39.88
CA PRO A 132 39.27 13.96 39.66
C PRO A 132 40.33 13.02 38.99
N THR A 133 41.33 13.70 38.42
CA THR A 133 42.77 13.36 38.37
C THR A 133 43.30 12.25 37.45
N THR A 134 44.00 12.74 36.42
CA THR A 134 45.42 12.51 36.09
C THR A 134 45.92 11.15 35.60
N ASP A 135 46.58 11.28 34.44
CA ASP A 135 47.75 10.56 33.92
C ASP A 135 47.62 9.35 33.00
N ALA A 136 48.21 9.60 31.82
CA ALA A 136 48.98 8.69 30.97
C ALA A 136 48.34 7.38 30.51
N ASN A 137 48.02 7.30 29.21
CA ASN A 137 48.93 6.57 28.33
C ASN A 137 48.71 6.85 26.84
N LEU A 138 49.86 6.94 26.19
CA LEU A 138 50.12 7.19 24.79
C LEU A 138 49.64 6.05 23.87
N CYS A 139 49.35 6.45 22.62
CA CYS A 139 49.74 5.77 21.39
C CYS A 139 49.10 4.38 21.10
N VAL A 140 48.22 4.33 20.10
CA VAL A 140 48.54 3.80 18.75
C VAL A 140 47.42 4.24 17.81
N LYS A 141 47.77 5.03 16.80
CA LYS A 141 46.95 5.24 15.61
C LYS A 141 47.18 4.04 14.69
N GLN A 142 46.11 3.32 14.35
CA GLN A 142 46.16 2.37 13.24
C GLN A 142 45.22 2.88 12.16
N GLU A 143 45.82 3.57 11.19
CA GLU A 143 45.23 3.89 9.91
C GLU A 143 45.05 2.57 9.14
N VAL A 144 43.81 2.21 8.84
CA VAL A 144 43.50 1.16 7.87
C VAL A 144 42.97 1.87 6.63
N THR A 145 43.90 2.18 5.72
CA THR A 145 43.63 2.48 4.33
C THR A 145 43.10 1.22 3.65
N VAL A 146 41.79 1.18 3.38
CA VAL A 146 41.22 0.22 2.41
C VAL A 146 40.99 0.98 1.12
N ASP A 147 41.90 0.76 0.18
CA ASP A 147 41.73 1.09 -1.23
C ASP A 147 40.43 0.48 -1.74
N GLN A 148 39.47 1.35 -2.08
CA GLN A 148 38.26 0.96 -2.79
C GLN A 148 38.43 1.39 -4.25
N PRO A 149 38.55 0.44 -5.20
CA PRO A 149 38.66 0.78 -6.61
C PRO A 149 37.35 1.40 -7.11
N TYR A 150 37.48 2.65 -7.56
CA TYR A 150 36.48 3.43 -8.27
C TYR A 150 36.13 2.72 -9.58
N LEU A 151 34.93 2.11 -9.64
CA LEU A 151 34.36 1.66 -10.91
C LEU A 151 33.77 2.88 -11.61
N GLU A 152 34.49 3.38 -12.62
CA GLU A 152 33.99 4.28 -13.65
C GLU A 152 32.75 3.65 -14.30
N ILE A 153 31.58 4.21 -14.02
CA ILE A 153 30.35 3.92 -14.77
C ILE A 153 30.40 4.78 -16.03
N SER A 154 31.12 4.28 -17.02
CA SER A 154 31.09 4.77 -18.39
C SER A 154 29.74 4.44 -19.05
N GLY A 155 29.06 5.49 -19.52
CA GLY A 155 28.16 5.42 -20.69
C GLY A 155 26.77 4.80 -20.48
N ILE A 156 25.83 5.56 -19.91
CA ILE A 156 24.40 5.34 -20.20
C ILE A 156 24.08 6.12 -21.47
N GLU A 157 24.14 5.44 -22.61
CA GLU A 157 23.52 5.92 -23.85
C GLU A 157 22.02 6.05 -23.64
N ILE A 158 21.55 7.30 -23.67
CA ILE A 158 20.14 7.66 -23.68
C ILE A 158 19.60 7.30 -25.06
N TYR A 159 19.09 6.08 -25.23
CA TYR A 159 18.29 5.74 -26.40
C TYR A 159 16.96 6.51 -26.32
N GLN A 160 16.88 7.57 -27.12
CA GLN A 160 15.64 8.26 -27.43
C GLN A 160 14.71 7.28 -28.16
N THR A 161 13.70 6.78 -27.48
CA THR A 161 12.53 6.17 -28.13
C THR A 161 11.69 7.28 -28.78
N PRO A 162 11.37 7.20 -30.09
CA PRO A 162 10.46 8.13 -30.71
C PRO A 162 9.03 7.88 -30.20
N THR A 163 8.48 8.88 -29.52
CA THR A 163 7.05 9.00 -29.22
C THR A 163 6.26 9.08 -30.52
N GLN A 164 5.71 7.95 -30.98
CA GLN A 164 4.57 7.95 -31.88
C GLN A 164 3.28 8.04 -31.06
N GLN A 165 2.70 9.23 -31.11
CA GLN A 165 1.40 9.61 -30.57
C GLN A 165 0.29 8.93 -31.41
N PRO A 166 -0.53 8.01 -30.86
CA PRO A 166 -1.70 7.51 -31.56
C PRO A 166 -2.79 8.59 -31.53
N GLN A 167 -3.19 9.06 -32.71
CA GLN A 167 -4.32 9.98 -32.84
C GLN A 167 -5.64 9.32 -32.39
N PRO A 168 -6.54 10.07 -31.73
CA PRO A 168 -7.89 9.60 -31.45
C PRO A 168 -8.71 9.64 -32.75
N LYS A 169 -8.97 8.47 -33.33
CA LYS A 169 -10.01 8.32 -34.36
C LYS A 169 -11.38 8.42 -33.71
N ALA A 170 -12.12 9.47 -34.06
CA ALA A 170 -13.53 9.63 -33.78
C ALA A 170 -14.35 8.51 -34.46
N PRO A 171 -15.34 7.91 -33.78
CA PRO A 171 -16.42 7.20 -34.44
C PRO A 171 -17.58 8.17 -34.70
N SER A 172 -17.90 8.33 -35.98
CA SER A 172 -19.15 8.94 -36.46
C SER A 172 -20.34 8.00 -36.18
N PRO A 173 -21.55 8.52 -35.85
CA PRO A 173 -22.74 7.70 -35.61
C PRO A 173 -23.60 7.59 -36.86
N ALA A 174 -23.86 6.37 -37.35
CA ALA A 174 -24.90 6.11 -38.34
C ALA A 174 -25.39 4.66 -38.26
N ALA A 175 -26.71 4.53 -38.08
CA ALA A 175 -27.57 3.34 -38.27
C ALA A 175 -27.26 2.13 -37.35
N GLU A 176 -28.19 1.35 -36.83
CA GLU A 176 -29.52 0.98 -37.33
C GLU A 176 -30.25 0.30 -36.14
N ALA A 177 -31.47 0.75 -35.83
CA ALA A 177 -32.29 0.15 -34.79
C ALA A 177 -33.27 -0.85 -35.43
N PRO A 178 -33.36 -2.11 -34.96
CA PRO A 178 -34.49 -2.97 -35.28
C PRO A 178 -35.65 -2.71 -34.31
N ALA A 179 -36.81 -2.42 -34.90
CA ALA A 179 -38.11 -2.33 -34.29
C ALA A 179 -38.60 -3.68 -33.74
N SER A 180 -39.22 -3.69 -32.55
CA SER A 180 -40.28 -4.64 -32.16
C SER A 180 -40.82 -4.35 -30.74
N PRO A 181 -42.00 -4.86 -30.37
CA PRO A 181 -43.19 -4.01 -30.26
C PRO A 181 -43.78 -3.96 -28.85
N ALA A 182 -44.78 -3.09 -28.75
CA ALA A 182 -45.76 -2.92 -27.69
C ALA A 182 -46.15 -4.20 -26.93
N GLU A 183 -46.28 -4.07 -25.61
CA GLU A 183 -47.44 -4.58 -24.89
C GLU A 183 -47.54 -3.94 -23.50
N ALA A 184 -48.60 -3.15 -23.33
CA ALA A 184 -49.05 -2.63 -22.05
C ALA A 184 -50.02 -3.63 -21.42
N PRO A 185 -49.94 -3.93 -20.11
CA PRO A 185 -51.05 -4.51 -19.39
C PRO A 185 -51.94 -3.41 -18.79
N SER A 186 -53.19 -3.48 -19.25
CA SER A 186 -54.35 -2.69 -18.89
C SER A 186 -54.64 -2.64 -17.40
N SER A 187 -55.08 -1.46 -16.95
CA SER A 187 -55.87 -1.26 -15.74
C SER A 187 -57.25 -1.89 -15.85
N PRO A 188 -57.69 -2.63 -14.83
CA PRO A 188 -59.06 -2.61 -14.33
C PRO A 188 -59.08 -1.73 -13.06
N GLU A 189 -60.10 -0.99 -12.62
CA GLU A 189 -61.52 -0.89 -12.94
C GLU A 189 -62.12 0.05 -11.86
N LEU A 190 -63.41 0.37 -12.00
CA LEU A 190 -64.37 0.77 -10.97
C LEU A 190 -64.73 2.26 -10.81
N VAL A 191 -65.66 2.66 -11.67
CA VAL A 191 -67.05 2.97 -11.32
C VAL A 191 -67.25 3.54 -9.90
N GLN A 192 -67.42 4.86 -9.89
CA GLN A 192 -68.09 5.60 -8.84
C GLN A 192 -69.53 5.07 -8.66
N ARG A 193 -69.87 4.58 -7.47
CA ARG A 193 -71.27 4.50 -7.03
C ARG A 193 -71.42 5.03 -5.62
N VAL A 194 -71.96 6.24 -5.57
CA VAL A 194 -72.53 6.92 -4.41
C VAL A 194 -73.63 6.06 -3.79
N ARG A 195 -73.56 5.73 -2.49
CA ARG A 195 -74.69 5.70 -1.55
C ARG A 195 -74.20 5.89 -0.10
N ARG A 196 -74.65 6.98 0.54
CA ARG A 196 -74.68 7.23 2.00
C ARG A 196 -75.80 6.37 2.66
N PRO A 197 -76.12 6.52 3.96
CA PRO A 197 -75.36 6.26 5.19
C PRO A 197 -76.13 5.31 6.14
N SER A 198 -75.49 4.77 7.20
CA SER A 198 -76.20 4.42 8.45
C SER A 198 -75.23 4.29 9.64
N PRO A 199 -75.62 4.78 10.84
CA PRO A 199 -74.77 4.81 12.03
C PRO A 199 -74.97 3.54 12.85
N ILE A 200 -73.97 2.66 12.90
CA ILE A 200 -73.98 1.54 13.85
C ILE A 200 -72.97 1.86 14.95
N ARG A 201 -73.52 2.25 16.11
CA ARG A 201 -72.84 2.29 17.40
C ARG A 201 -72.35 0.88 17.74
N LEU A 202 -71.12 0.54 17.36
CA LEU A 202 -70.42 -0.63 17.86
C LEU A 202 -69.40 -0.22 18.92
N ARG A 203 -69.72 -0.68 20.13
CA ARG A 203 -68.96 -0.77 21.38
C ARG A 203 -67.42 -0.68 21.23
N PRO A 204 -66.71 -0.07 22.20
CA PRO A 204 -65.25 -0.02 22.24
C PRO A 204 -64.71 -1.44 22.52
N ARG A 205 -64.61 -2.24 21.46
CA ARG A 205 -64.03 -3.58 21.49
C ARG A 205 -62.53 -3.36 21.68
N ARG A 206 -62.06 -3.58 22.91
CA ARG A 206 -60.65 -3.63 23.31
C ARG A 206 -59.81 -4.10 22.12
N ARG A 207 -59.11 -3.15 21.49
CA ARG A 207 -58.13 -3.42 20.42
C ARG A 207 -57.09 -4.35 21.04
N ARG A 208 -57.26 -5.65 20.83
CA ARG A 208 -56.21 -6.64 21.04
C ARG A 208 -55.03 -6.12 20.25
N ARG A 209 -53.97 -5.72 20.97
CA ARG A 209 -52.68 -5.35 20.40
C ARG A 209 -52.30 -6.49 19.46
N SER A 210 -52.46 -6.26 18.16
CA SER A 210 -51.98 -7.18 17.13
C SER A 210 -50.48 -7.34 17.39
N PRO A 211 -49.95 -8.57 17.42
CA PRO A 211 -48.51 -8.78 17.59
C PRO A 211 -47.81 -7.99 16.49
N ARG A 212 -47.11 -6.93 16.90
CA ARG A 212 -46.37 -6.02 16.03
C ARG A 212 -45.47 -6.89 15.16
N SER A 213 -45.62 -6.79 13.85
CA SER A 213 -45.09 -7.77 12.90
C SER A 213 -43.58 -7.87 13.06
N THR A 214 -43.08 -9.11 13.21
CA THR A 214 -41.64 -9.37 13.27
C THR A 214 -40.90 -8.81 12.05
N SER A 215 -41.60 -8.69 10.91
CA SER A 215 -41.11 -8.05 9.69
C SER A 215 -40.78 -6.56 9.86
N GLU A 216 -41.56 -5.79 10.63
CA GLU A 216 -41.24 -4.37 10.90
C GLU A 216 -39.97 -4.22 11.73
N SER A 217 -39.76 -5.13 12.70
CA SER A 217 -38.56 -5.14 13.53
C SER A 217 -37.31 -5.41 12.69
N VAL A 218 -37.38 -6.39 11.78
CA VAL A 218 -36.26 -6.74 10.88
C VAL A 218 -35.96 -5.62 9.89
N ALA A 219 -36.99 -4.97 9.34
CA ALA A 219 -36.81 -3.82 8.45
C ALA A 219 -36.14 -2.64 9.16
N SER A 220 -36.54 -2.35 10.40
CA SER A 220 -35.92 -1.30 11.22
C SER A 220 -34.47 -1.61 11.56
N GLU A 221 -34.16 -2.87 11.89
CA GLU A 221 -32.79 -3.30 12.17
C GLU A 221 -31.90 -3.15 10.93
N PHE A 222 -32.38 -3.58 9.76
CA PHE A 222 -31.65 -3.43 8.51
C PHE A 222 -31.37 -1.95 8.18
N ALA A 223 -32.36 -1.07 8.36
CA ALA A 223 -32.18 0.37 8.18
C ALA A 223 -31.10 0.93 9.12
N SER A 224 -31.09 0.51 10.39
CA SER A 224 -30.05 0.93 11.35
C SER A 224 -28.65 0.44 10.96
N ILE A 225 -28.54 -0.77 10.40
CA ILE A 225 -27.26 -1.34 9.96
C ILE A 225 -26.75 -0.56 8.75
N GLU A 226 -27.62 -0.22 7.81
CA GLU A 226 -27.26 0.52 6.60
C GLU A 226 -26.83 1.96 6.93
N HIS A 227 -27.54 2.66 7.82
CA HIS A 227 -27.10 3.97 8.31
C HIS A 227 -25.71 3.92 8.94
N ARG A 228 -25.47 2.94 9.83
CA ARG A 228 -24.15 2.75 10.43
C ARG A 228 -23.07 2.46 9.39
N ARG A 229 -23.40 1.73 8.32
CA ARG A 229 -22.47 1.46 7.21
C ARG A 229 -22.11 2.75 6.49
N LEU A 230 -23.12 3.58 6.19
CA LEU A 230 -22.93 4.88 5.53
C LEU A 230 -22.08 5.83 6.37
N ASP A 231 -22.32 5.92 7.68
CA ASP A 231 -21.52 6.77 8.59
C ASP A 231 -20.04 6.34 8.61
N LEU A 232 -19.78 5.04 8.63
CA LEU A 232 -18.41 4.50 8.58
C LEU A 232 -17.73 4.78 7.24
N GLU A 233 -18.49 4.74 6.14
CA GLU A 233 -17.98 5.06 4.81
C GLU A 233 -17.68 6.56 4.67
N GLU A 234 -18.56 7.42 5.20
CA GLU A 234 -18.37 8.86 5.26
C GLU A 234 -17.12 9.22 6.09
N MET A 235 -16.94 8.60 7.26
CA MET A 235 -15.73 8.82 8.07
C MET A 235 -14.45 8.41 7.34
N ARG A 236 -14.45 7.27 6.63
CA ARG A 236 -13.29 6.84 5.82
C ARG A 236 -12.96 7.83 4.71
N LEU A 237 -13.98 8.40 4.05
CA LEU A 237 -13.80 9.41 3.02
C LEU A 237 -13.25 10.71 3.60
N LYS A 238 -13.74 11.14 4.77
CA LYS A 238 -13.21 12.31 5.48
C LYS A 238 -11.74 12.12 5.87
N ASP A 239 -11.38 10.98 6.45
CA ASP A 239 -9.99 10.66 6.80
C ASP A 239 -9.07 10.63 5.57
N LEU A 240 -9.56 10.06 4.46
CA LEU A 240 -8.82 10.04 3.20
C LEU A 240 -8.60 11.46 2.68
N HIS A 241 -9.64 12.28 2.69
CA HIS A 241 -9.57 13.67 2.25
C HIS A 241 -8.58 14.50 3.10
N VAL A 242 -8.58 14.32 4.42
CA VAL A 242 -7.62 14.99 5.31
C VAL A 242 -6.19 14.62 4.96
N ARG A 243 -5.90 13.33 4.75
CA ARG A 243 -4.55 12.88 4.34
C ARG A 243 -4.15 13.43 2.97
N GLU A 244 -5.09 13.51 2.03
CA GLU A 244 -4.85 14.08 0.71
C GLU A 244 -4.55 15.58 0.77
N MET A 245 -5.30 16.32 1.59
CA MET A 245 -5.06 17.74 1.85
C MET A 245 -3.71 18.00 2.51
N GLU A 246 -3.33 17.18 3.48
CA GLU A 246 -2.01 17.26 4.13
C GLU A 246 -0.88 16.96 3.14
N LYS A 247 -1.05 15.94 2.29
CA LYS A 247 -0.10 15.63 1.22
C LYS A 247 0.08 16.81 0.25
N LEU A 248 -1.02 17.41 -0.21
CA LEU A 248 -0.97 18.58 -1.09
C LEU A 248 -0.29 19.78 -0.43
N ARG A 249 -0.53 19.99 0.88
CA ARG A 249 0.14 21.05 1.65
C ARG A 249 1.66 20.84 1.71
N LEU A 250 2.10 19.62 2.00
CA LEU A 250 3.54 19.29 2.03
C LEU A 250 4.19 19.43 0.65
N GLU A 251 3.47 19.02 -0.40
CA GLU A 251 3.94 19.19 -1.78
C GLU A 251 4.06 20.67 -2.18
N ALA A 252 3.10 21.50 -1.80
CA ALA A 252 3.17 22.95 -2.00
C ALA A 252 4.35 23.57 -1.25
N GLN A 253 4.60 23.16 0.01
CA GLN A 253 5.76 23.64 0.79
C GLN A 253 7.08 23.23 0.13
N LYS A 254 7.18 22.00 -0.36
CA LYS A 254 8.36 21.51 -1.08
C LYS A 254 8.60 22.33 -2.35
N ASN A 255 7.55 22.63 -3.12
CA ASN A 255 7.65 23.44 -4.33
C ASN A 255 8.10 24.87 -4.01
N ALA A 256 7.58 25.48 -2.94
CA ALA A 256 8.03 26.80 -2.49
C ALA A 256 9.53 26.82 -2.14
N LEU A 257 10.02 25.81 -1.40
CA LEU A 257 11.46 25.69 -1.11
C LEU A 257 12.30 25.51 -2.38
N HIS A 258 11.77 24.82 -3.38
CA HIS A 258 12.45 24.66 -4.67
C HIS A 258 12.54 25.98 -5.42
N ASP A 259 11.45 26.77 -5.43
CA ASP A 259 11.43 28.10 -6.05
C ASP A 259 12.38 29.08 -5.35
N ASP A 260 12.44 29.05 -4.01
CA ASP A 260 13.39 29.84 -3.22
C ASP A 260 14.85 29.49 -3.57
N LEU A 261 15.15 28.18 -3.68
CA LEU A 261 16.47 27.70 -4.08
C LEU A 261 16.84 28.19 -5.49
N LEU A 262 15.90 28.09 -6.45
CA LEU A 262 16.10 28.60 -7.81
C LEU A 262 16.31 30.12 -7.81
N GLN A 263 15.61 30.86 -6.95
CA GLN A 263 15.81 32.30 -6.81
C GLN A 263 17.20 32.64 -6.28
N ILE A 264 17.71 31.90 -5.29
CA ILE A 264 19.08 32.05 -4.78
C ILE A 264 20.08 31.79 -5.89
N PHE A 265 19.91 30.71 -6.66
CA PHE A 265 20.80 30.41 -7.79
C PHE A 265 20.81 31.52 -8.84
N ARG A 266 19.65 32.07 -9.20
CA ARG A 266 19.57 33.22 -10.13
C ARG A 266 20.35 34.42 -9.61
N ARG A 267 20.18 34.79 -8.34
CA ARG A 267 20.94 35.89 -7.72
C ARG A 267 22.44 35.65 -7.73
N LEU A 268 22.87 34.42 -7.48
CA LEU A 268 24.31 34.06 -7.53
C LEU A 268 24.87 34.21 -8.95
N VAL A 269 24.10 33.81 -9.98
CA VAL A 269 24.49 33.99 -11.38
C VAL A 269 24.60 35.48 -11.71
N ASP A 270 23.63 36.31 -11.30
CA ASP A 270 23.66 37.75 -11.53
C ASP A 270 24.89 38.40 -10.87
N ILE A 271 25.22 38.01 -9.62
CA ILE A 271 26.40 38.50 -8.91
C ILE A 271 27.69 38.07 -9.63
N ALA A 272 27.78 36.81 -10.05
CA ALA A 272 28.94 36.29 -10.76
C ALA A 272 29.13 37.01 -12.10
N GLN A 273 28.05 37.28 -12.82
CA GLN A 273 28.07 38.02 -14.08
C GLN A 273 28.51 39.47 -13.87
N ALA A 274 27.97 40.17 -12.86
CA ALA A 274 28.37 41.54 -12.53
C ALA A 274 29.86 41.62 -12.14
N TRP A 275 30.36 40.62 -11.40
CA TRP A 275 31.78 40.53 -11.07
C TRP A 275 32.66 40.29 -12.31
N PHE A 276 32.21 39.42 -13.23
CA PHE A 276 32.90 39.16 -14.49
C PHE A 276 32.97 40.40 -15.39
N GLU A 277 31.85 41.11 -15.55
CA GLU A 277 31.79 42.35 -16.35
C GLU A 277 32.72 43.43 -15.78
N ARG A 278 32.77 43.58 -14.45
CA ARG A 278 33.63 44.56 -13.78
C ARG A 278 35.12 44.26 -13.91
N THR A 279 35.50 42.98 -13.98
CA THR A 279 36.91 42.54 -14.04
C THR A 279 37.46 42.53 -15.46
N HIS A 280 36.65 42.16 -16.45
CA HIS A 280 37.09 42.02 -17.83
C HIS A 280 36.82 43.24 -18.73
N PHE A 281 35.85 44.08 -18.37
CA PHE A 281 35.49 45.27 -19.13
C PHE A 281 35.55 46.52 -18.24
N PRO A 282 36.76 46.93 -17.79
CA PRO A 282 36.90 48.14 -17.01
C PRO A 282 36.38 49.34 -17.81
N ASN A 283 35.53 50.14 -17.19
CA ASN A 283 34.85 51.25 -17.84
C ASN A 283 35.88 52.23 -18.42
N PRO A 284 35.94 52.45 -19.76
CA PRO A 284 37.02 53.19 -20.41
C PRO A 284 37.13 54.66 -19.97
N GLY A 285 36.16 55.18 -19.23
CA GLY A 285 36.15 56.55 -18.70
C GLY A 285 36.83 56.75 -17.33
N GLN A 286 37.37 55.71 -16.67
CA GLN A 286 38.07 55.85 -15.37
C GLN A 286 39.60 55.90 -15.43
N VAL A 287 40.20 55.86 -16.63
CA VAL A 287 41.63 56.16 -16.77
C VAL A 287 41.79 57.68 -16.76
N SER A 288 41.89 58.27 -15.57
CA SER A 288 42.28 59.68 -15.43
C SER A 288 43.72 59.89 -15.91
N PRO A 289 44.02 61.01 -16.59
CA PRO A 289 45.35 61.35 -17.12
C PRO A 289 46.41 61.55 -16.04
#